data_AF-A0A6J7IBZ0-F1
#
_entry.id   AF-A0A6J7IBZ0-F1
#
_cell.length_a   1.000
_cell.length_b   1.000
_cell.length_c   1.000
_cell.angle_alpha   90.00
_cell.angle_beta   90.00
_cell.angle_gamma   90.00
#
_symmetry.space_group_name_H-M   'P 1'
#
loop_
_entity.id
_entity.type
_entity.pdbx_description
1 polymer ?
#
loop_
_entity_poly.entity_id
_entity_poly.type
_entity_poly.pdbx_seq_one_letter_code
_entity_poly.pdbx_strand_id
1 'polypeptide(L)'
;MSGDAPATVRTAFLGTSWFAGDVLRRLVAADRAPSLVITRPDRPAGRGRKLTPPPVADAAGELGLPLLQPDRLDDDVVARIAGVEPDALIVCAYGAIVREPLLSAYPILNVHPSLLPRWRGAAPVERSIMAGDAETGVSIMELVGELDAGPVQLQEPLPIGPDDTYGDVAPRLVELGSTLLLRALDEVAAGTLRATPQPDEGVTYAEKIVAADRDLDPTAPARVQHDHVRALAPHIGARLLQDDGTYLGIRRTRIADDGSLELLEVQPPGKGPMSYADYLRGKAGR
;
A
#
# COMPACT_ATOMS: atom_id res chain seq x y z
N MET A 1 11.66 39.90 -18.08
CA MET A 1 12.14 38.72 -17.35
C MET A 1 11.27 37.57 -17.80
N SER A 2 11.79 36.76 -18.72
CA SER A 2 11.12 35.56 -19.23
C SER A 2 10.99 34.59 -18.06
N GLY A 3 9.77 34.46 -17.52
CA GLY A 3 9.44 33.41 -16.58
C GLY A 3 9.49 32.11 -17.35
N ASP A 4 10.64 31.42 -17.29
CA ASP A 4 10.75 30.06 -17.78
C ASP A 4 9.73 29.24 -16.98
N ALA A 5 8.83 28.54 -17.68
CA ALA A 5 7.96 27.60 -17.01
C ALA A 5 8.87 26.61 -16.25
N PRO A 6 8.55 26.23 -15.00
CA PRO A 6 9.38 25.27 -14.28
C PRO A 6 9.56 24.02 -15.15
N ALA A 7 10.81 23.59 -15.32
CA ALA A 7 11.14 22.46 -16.18
C ALA A 7 10.32 21.24 -15.75
N THR A 8 9.61 20.62 -16.69
CA THR A 8 8.81 19.43 -16.42
C THR A 8 9.73 18.24 -16.16
N VAL A 9 9.69 17.68 -14.94
CA VAL A 9 10.43 16.47 -14.57
C VAL A 9 9.90 15.28 -15.35
N ARG A 10 10.75 14.64 -16.14
CA ARG A 10 10.44 13.40 -16.84
C ARG A 10 10.65 12.21 -15.92
N THR A 11 9.71 11.27 -15.91
CA THR A 11 9.79 10.13 -14.99
C THR A 11 9.52 8.80 -15.66
N ALA A 12 10.05 7.74 -15.06
CA ALA A 12 9.57 6.38 -15.26
C ALA A 12 8.97 5.86 -13.95
N PHE A 13 7.83 5.15 -14.05
CA PHE A 13 7.05 4.70 -12.91
C PHE A 13 7.14 3.19 -12.74
N LEU A 14 7.59 2.72 -11.58
CA LEU A 14 7.67 1.32 -11.21
C LEU A 14 6.64 1.03 -10.12
N GLY A 15 5.60 0.25 -10.45
CA GLY A 15 4.58 -0.11 -9.47
C GLY A 15 3.78 -1.34 -9.86
N THR A 16 3.02 -1.92 -8.93
CA THR A 16 2.26 -3.16 -9.21
C THR A 16 0.90 -3.24 -8.54
N SER A 17 0.77 -2.75 -7.31
CA SER A 17 -0.47 -2.87 -6.53
C SER A 17 -1.58 -1.93 -7.02
N TRP A 18 -2.80 -2.14 -6.51
CA TRP A 18 -3.92 -1.20 -6.72
C TRP A 18 -3.57 0.21 -6.22
N PHE A 19 -2.89 0.31 -5.07
CA PHE A 19 -2.42 1.56 -4.49
C PHE A 19 -1.54 2.32 -5.48
N ALA A 20 -0.59 1.62 -6.11
CA ALA A 20 0.28 2.20 -7.13
C ALA A 20 -0.47 2.60 -8.41
N GLY A 21 -1.48 1.81 -8.80
CA GLY A 21 -2.34 2.13 -9.94
C GLY A 21 -3.11 3.43 -9.74
N ASP A 22 -3.65 3.66 -8.53
CA ASP A 22 -4.36 4.90 -8.22
C ASP A 22 -3.42 6.11 -8.07
N VAL A 23 -2.21 5.92 -7.54
CA VAL A 23 -1.16 6.95 -7.59
C VAL A 23 -0.84 7.32 -9.04
N LEU A 24 -0.68 6.34 -9.94
CA LEU A 24 -0.44 6.57 -11.36
C LEU A 24 -1.57 7.38 -12.02
N ARG A 25 -2.84 7.02 -11.76
CA ARG A 25 -4.00 7.77 -12.26
C ARG A 25 -3.98 9.23 -11.79
N ARG A 26 -3.64 9.46 -10.52
CA ARG A 26 -3.55 10.81 -9.95
C ARG A 26 -2.40 11.63 -10.55
N LEU A 27 -1.25 11.02 -10.84
CA LEU A 27 -0.16 11.68 -11.56
C LEU A 27 -0.60 12.15 -12.96
N VAL A 28 -1.27 11.28 -13.72
CA VAL A 28 -1.78 11.65 -15.05
C VAL A 28 -2.84 12.73 -14.97
N ALA A 29 -3.76 12.66 -14.00
CA ALA A 29 -4.78 13.68 -13.79
C ALA A 29 -4.19 15.06 -13.39
N ALA A 30 -2.96 15.09 -12.89
CA ALA A 30 -2.21 16.30 -12.56
C ALA A 30 -1.23 16.74 -13.68
N ASP A 31 -1.41 16.23 -14.91
CA ASP A 31 -0.53 16.49 -16.06
C ASP A 31 0.95 16.12 -15.82
N ARG A 32 1.20 15.12 -14.95
CA ARG A 32 2.53 14.59 -14.62
C ARG A 32 2.68 13.12 -15.05
N ALA A 33 2.18 12.78 -16.23
CA ALA A 33 2.25 11.41 -16.76
C ALA A 33 3.71 10.92 -16.92
N PRO A 34 4.05 9.71 -16.45
CA PRO A 34 5.38 9.14 -16.67
C PRO A 34 5.56 8.75 -18.15
N SER A 35 6.79 8.86 -18.65
CA SER A 35 7.14 8.47 -20.02
C SER A 35 7.20 6.96 -20.23
N LEU A 36 7.32 6.20 -19.14
CA LEU A 36 7.33 4.75 -19.14
C LEU A 36 6.76 4.21 -17.83
N VAL A 37 5.85 3.24 -17.92
CA VAL A 37 5.34 2.47 -16.78
C VAL A 37 5.95 1.07 -16.81
N ILE A 38 6.44 0.61 -15.67
CA ILE A 38 6.98 -0.74 -15.46
C ILE A 38 6.20 -1.40 -14.34
N THR A 39 5.66 -2.58 -14.60
CA THR A 39 5.00 -3.41 -13.59
C THR A 39 5.47 -4.85 -13.69
N ARG A 40 5.05 -5.69 -12.75
CA ARG A 40 5.32 -7.13 -12.78
C ARG A 40 4.55 -7.79 -13.95
N PRO A 41 4.94 -8.99 -14.39
CA PRO A 41 4.15 -9.75 -15.34
C PRO A 41 2.80 -10.15 -14.76
N ASP A 42 1.86 -10.45 -15.64
CA ASP A 42 0.57 -11.03 -15.27
C ASP A 42 0.77 -12.28 -14.40
N ARG A 43 -0.09 -12.43 -13.40
CA ARG A 43 -0.03 -13.58 -12.49
C ARG A 43 -1.41 -14.23 -12.35
N PRO A 44 -1.46 -15.54 -12.12
CA PRO A 44 -2.71 -16.22 -11.80
C PRO A 44 -3.35 -15.64 -10.55
N ALA A 45 -4.59 -15.16 -10.65
CA ALA A 45 -5.34 -14.56 -9.55
C ALA A 45 -6.76 -15.16 -9.40
N GLY A 46 -7.34 -14.98 -8.21
CA GLY A 46 -8.71 -15.37 -7.90
C GLY A 46 -9.00 -16.87 -7.93
N ARG A 47 -10.30 -17.21 -7.79
CA ARG A 47 -10.77 -18.60 -7.89
C ARG A 47 -10.69 -19.06 -9.34
N GLY A 48 -9.95 -20.14 -9.60
CA GLY A 48 -9.70 -20.63 -10.96
C GLY A 48 -8.39 -20.16 -11.58
N ARG A 49 -7.59 -19.33 -10.87
CA ARG A 49 -6.20 -18.99 -11.22
C ARG A 49 -6.06 -18.49 -12.68
N LYS A 50 -7.01 -17.68 -13.13
CA LYS A 50 -6.90 -17.06 -14.46
C LYS A 50 -5.73 -16.09 -14.44
N LEU A 51 -5.00 -16.03 -15.55
CA LEU A 51 -3.97 -15.03 -15.73
C LEU A 51 -4.64 -13.65 -15.69
N THR A 52 -4.17 -12.77 -14.81
CA THR A 52 -4.76 -11.45 -14.59
C THR A 52 -3.63 -10.41 -14.58
N PRO A 53 -3.79 -9.30 -15.31
CA PRO A 53 -2.85 -8.21 -15.27
C PRO A 53 -2.75 -7.60 -13.86
N PRO A 54 -1.58 -7.07 -13.47
CA PRO A 54 -1.51 -6.29 -12.25
C PRO A 54 -2.32 -4.99 -12.38
N PRO A 55 -2.86 -4.45 -11.27
CA PRO A 55 -3.62 -3.20 -11.30
C PRO A 55 -2.91 -2.01 -11.98
N VAL A 56 -1.58 -1.92 -11.92
CA VAL A 56 -0.81 -0.88 -12.64
C VAL A 56 -0.81 -1.10 -14.16
N ALA A 57 -0.82 -2.36 -14.64
CA ALA A 57 -0.95 -2.63 -16.08
C ALA A 57 -2.33 -2.19 -16.60
N ASP A 58 -3.40 -2.48 -15.84
CA ASP A 58 -4.75 -2.01 -16.16
C ASP A 58 -4.80 -0.48 -16.22
N ALA A 59 -4.28 0.19 -15.18
CA ALA A 59 -4.23 1.65 -15.15
C ALA A 59 -3.42 2.24 -16.32
N ALA A 60 -2.26 1.67 -16.64
CA ALA A 60 -1.44 2.13 -17.77
C ALA A 60 -2.17 1.96 -19.11
N GLY A 61 -2.87 0.83 -19.30
CA GLY A 61 -3.68 0.58 -20.50
C GLY A 61 -4.86 1.54 -20.65
N GLU A 62 -5.59 1.78 -19.55
CA GLU A 62 -6.69 2.77 -19.49
C GLU A 62 -6.22 4.19 -19.85
N LEU A 63 -5.02 4.56 -19.40
CA LEU A 63 -4.43 5.89 -19.59
C LEU A 63 -3.63 6.02 -20.91
N GLY A 64 -3.47 4.93 -21.66
CA GLY A 64 -2.70 4.92 -22.91
C GLY A 64 -1.18 5.12 -22.74
N LEU A 65 -0.62 4.72 -21.60
CA LEU A 65 0.80 4.90 -21.27
C LEU A 65 1.67 3.76 -21.82
N PRO A 66 2.93 4.05 -22.24
CA PRO A 66 3.89 3.01 -22.56
C PRO A 66 4.14 2.07 -21.37
N LEU A 67 4.05 0.76 -21.60
CA LEU A 67 4.11 -0.25 -20.55
C LEU A 67 5.17 -1.33 -20.83
N LEU A 68 5.95 -1.67 -19.80
CA LEU A 68 6.81 -2.86 -19.76
C LEU A 68 6.40 -3.77 -18.58
N GLN A 69 6.41 -5.08 -18.82
CA GLN A 69 6.08 -6.09 -17.81
C GLN A 69 7.19 -7.15 -17.67
N PRO A 70 8.43 -6.75 -17.33
CA PRO A 70 9.53 -7.70 -17.28
C PRO A 70 9.48 -8.55 -16.00
N ASP A 71 10.01 -9.77 -16.08
CA ASP A 71 10.18 -10.62 -14.89
C ASP A 71 11.20 -10.04 -13.90
N ARG A 72 12.18 -9.29 -14.41
CA ARG A 72 13.34 -8.74 -13.69
C ARG A 72 13.72 -7.39 -14.32
N LEU A 73 14.36 -6.51 -13.55
CA LEU A 73 15.01 -5.31 -14.08
C LEU A 73 16.41 -5.71 -14.59
N ASP A 74 16.47 -6.29 -15.80
CA ASP A 74 17.72 -6.68 -16.45
C ASP A 74 18.27 -5.56 -17.36
N ASP A 75 19.40 -5.81 -18.02
CA ASP A 75 20.11 -4.81 -18.83
C ASP A 75 19.26 -4.23 -19.97
N ASP A 76 18.36 -5.02 -20.56
CA ASP A 76 17.43 -4.52 -21.58
C ASP A 76 16.45 -3.52 -20.96
N VAL A 77 15.83 -3.88 -19.83
CA VAL A 77 14.93 -2.97 -19.12
C VAL A 77 15.63 -1.68 -18.69
N VAL A 78 16.87 -1.78 -18.20
CA VAL A 78 17.70 -0.62 -17.85
C VAL A 78 17.93 0.28 -19.07
N ALA A 79 18.28 -0.29 -20.23
CA ALA A 79 18.47 0.46 -21.46
C ALA A 79 17.17 1.14 -21.93
N ARG A 80 16.02 0.48 -21.76
CA ARG A 80 14.70 1.04 -22.09
C ARG A 80 14.30 2.18 -21.15
N ILE A 81 14.62 2.09 -19.86
CA ILE A 81 14.45 3.19 -18.91
C ILE A 81 15.36 4.36 -19.31
N ALA A 82 16.64 4.11 -19.62
CA ALA A 82 17.56 5.15 -20.05
C ALA A 82 17.11 5.84 -21.35
N GLY A 83 16.53 5.09 -22.30
CA GLY A 83 16.03 5.62 -23.57
C GLY A 83 14.82 6.56 -23.45
N VAL A 84 14.12 6.58 -22.32
CA VAL A 84 13.10 7.61 -22.05
C VAL A 84 13.67 8.80 -21.27
N GLU A 85 14.98 8.84 -21.02
CA GLU A 85 15.71 9.96 -20.40
C GLU A 85 14.99 10.53 -19.15
N PRO A 86 14.69 9.72 -18.13
CA PRO A 86 14.00 10.20 -16.95
C PRO A 86 14.95 11.03 -16.08
N ASP A 87 14.43 12.11 -15.51
CA ASP A 87 15.10 12.91 -14.49
C ASP A 87 15.00 12.23 -13.11
N ALA A 88 13.95 11.42 -12.89
CA ALA A 88 13.74 10.65 -11.67
C ALA A 88 12.94 9.36 -11.92
N LEU A 89 13.12 8.38 -11.05
CA LEU A 89 12.27 7.18 -11.00
C LEU A 89 11.26 7.31 -9.87
N ILE A 90 9.99 6.99 -10.17
CA ILE A 90 8.96 6.85 -9.15
C ILE A 90 8.81 5.37 -8.85
N VAL A 91 8.89 4.99 -7.57
CA VAL A 91 8.67 3.61 -7.13
C VAL A 91 7.48 3.60 -6.17
N CYS A 92 6.52 2.72 -6.40
CA CYS A 92 5.35 2.60 -5.54
C CYS A 92 4.86 1.16 -5.54
N ALA A 93 5.06 0.45 -4.42
CA ALA A 93 4.60 -0.94 -4.25
C ALA A 93 4.91 -1.85 -5.47
N TYR A 94 6.14 -1.78 -5.99
CA TYR A 94 6.58 -2.55 -7.16
C TYR A 94 6.77 -4.05 -6.88
N GLY A 95 7.05 -4.42 -5.62
CA GLY A 95 7.13 -5.82 -5.20
C GLY A 95 8.33 -6.60 -5.75
N ALA A 96 9.36 -5.89 -6.24
CA ALA A 96 10.65 -6.45 -6.59
C ALA A 96 11.77 -5.46 -6.20
N ILE A 97 12.96 -6.02 -5.95
CA ILE A 97 14.13 -5.23 -5.54
C ILE A 97 14.64 -4.43 -6.74
N VAL A 98 14.71 -3.12 -6.60
CA VAL A 98 15.47 -2.22 -7.49
C VAL A 98 16.94 -2.32 -7.09
N ARG A 99 17.82 -2.57 -8.06
CA ARG A 99 19.26 -2.76 -7.83
C ARG A 99 20.07 -1.80 -8.69
N GLU A 100 21.38 -1.79 -8.49
CA GLU A 100 22.30 -1.18 -9.43
C GLU A 100 22.12 -1.75 -10.85
N PRO A 101 22.30 -0.93 -11.90
CA PRO A 101 22.73 0.48 -11.85
C PRO A 101 21.61 1.48 -11.57
N LEU A 102 20.34 1.06 -11.51
CA LEU A 102 19.20 2.00 -11.39
C LEU A 102 19.19 2.78 -10.07
N LEU A 103 19.65 2.17 -8.98
CA LEU A 103 19.73 2.82 -7.66
C LEU A 103 20.61 4.07 -7.68
N SER A 104 21.75 4.02 -8.36
CA SER A 104 22.69 5.14 -8.43
C SER A 104 22.54 6.01 -9.67
N ALA A 105 21.87 5.53 -10.71
CA ALA A 105 21.70 6.26 -11.97
C ALA A 105 20.69 7.41 -11.89
N TYR A 106 19.69 7.32 -11.01
CA TYR A 106 18.59 8.28 -10.94
C TYR A 106 18.19 8.58 -9.49
N PRO A 107 17.74 9.82 -9.20
CA PRO A 107 16.94 10.08 -8.01
C PRO A 107 15.73 9.15 -7.98
N ILE A 108 15.47 8.52 -6.83
CA ILE A 108 14.30 7.67 -6.63
C ILE A 108 13.35 8.36 -5.66
N LEU A 109 12.09 8.44 -6.06
CA LEU A 109 10.96 8.89 -5.25
C LEU A 109 10.11 7.65 -4.92
N ASN A 110 10.46 6.95 -3.84
CA ASN A 110 9.67 5.81 -3.38
C ASN A 110 8.52 6.26 -2.47
N VAL A 111 7.29 5.96 -2.87
CA VAL A 111 6.07 6.24 -2.09
C VAL A 111 5.86 5.11 -1.08
N HIS A 112 6.19 5.37 0.19
CA HIS A 112 6.04 4.41 1.27
C HIS A 112 4.90 4.79 2.22
N PRO A 113 3.84 3.98 2.39
CA PRO A 113 2.64 4.36 3.15
C PRO A 113 2.79 4.12 4.66
N SER A 114 3.84 4.72 5.26
CA SER A 114 3.99 4.90 6.70
C SER A 114 4.84 6.12 7.04
N LEU A 115 4.89 6.45 8.34
CA LEU A 115 5.82 7.40 8.93
C LEU A 115 7.14 6.70 9.31
N LEU A 116 8.07 6.66 8.36
CA LEU A 116 9.41 6.12 8.60
C LEU A 116 10.14 6.89 9.72
N PRO A 117 10.89 6.19 10.59
CA PRO A 117 11.38 4.82 10.43
C PRO A 117 10.43 3.70 10.87
N ARG A 118 9.24 4.03 11.39
CA ARG A 118 8.24 3.04 11.79
C ARG A 118 7.65 2.38 10.54
N TRP A 119 7.45 1.06 10.61
CA TRP A 119 6.82 0.24 9.57
C TRP A 119 7.55 0.18 8.22
N ARG A 120 8.85 -0.07 8.25
CA ARG A 120 9.60 -0.54 7.06
C ARG A 120 9.02 -1.87 6.58
N GLY A 121 8.88 -2.07 5.27
CA GLY A 121 8.53 -3.36 4.68
C GLY A 121 7.15 -3.42 4.00
N ALA A 122 6.55 -4.59 4.03
CA ALA A 122 5.60 -5.02 2.99
C ALA A 122 4.12 -4.72 3.28
N ALA A 123 3.72 -4.56 4.55
CA ALA A 123 2.32 -4.33 4.93
C ALA A 123 2.14 -3.18 5.94
N PRO A 124 2.74 -1.99 5.71
CA PRO A 124 2.74 -0.92 6.69
C PRO A 124 1.34 -0.47 7.10
N VAL A 125 0.40 -0.37 6.16
CA VAL A 125 -0.97 0.11 6.45
C VAL A 125 -1.70 -0.84 7.39
N GLU A 126 -1.69 -2.14 7.07
CA GLU A 126 -2.31 -3.16 7.90
C GLU A 126 -1.66 -3.20 9.28
N ARG A 127 -0.33 -3.15 9.35
CA ARG A 127 0.41 -3.27 10.61
C ARG A 127 0.24 -2.04 11.51
N SER A 128 0.18 -0.82 10.96
CA SER A 128 -0.18 0.38 11.74
C SER A 128 -1.55 0.24 12.40
N ILE A 129 -2.55 -0.21 11.63
CA ILE A 129 -3.90 -0.38 12.13
C ILE A 129 -3.97 -1.50 13.17
N MET A 130 -3.33 -2.65 12.92
CA MET A 130 -3.28 -3.79 13.86
C MET A 130 -2.61 -3.44 15.19
N ALA A 131 -1.59 -2.57 15.15
CA ALA A 131 -0.89 -2.13 16.35
C ALA A 131 -1.66 -1.09 17.16
N GLY A 132 -2.80 -0.62 16.65
CA GLY A 132 -3.60 0.42 17.30
C GLY A 132 -2.97 1.82 17.20
N ASP A 133 -2.12 2.06 16.19
CA ASP A 133 -1.53 3.38 15.98
C ASP A 133 -2.64 4.43 15.75
N ALA A 134 -2.53 5.57 16.42
CA ALA A 134 -3.47 6.69 16.27
C ALA A 134 -3.24 7.48 14.97
N GLU A 135 -2.08 7.29 14.34
CA GLU A 135 -1.71 7.89 13.07
C GLU A 135 -0.82 6.95 12.26
N THR A 136 -0.87 7.13 10.96
CA THR A 136 0.10 6.62 10.00
C THR A 136 0.53 7.80 9.12
N GLY A 137 0.97 7.58 7.89
CA GLY A 137 1.28 8.65 6.97
C GLY A 137 1.90 8.13 5.69
N VAL A 138 2.48 9.03 4.92
CA VAL A 138 3.28 8.69 3.74
C VAL A 138 4.64 9.32 3.86
N SER A 139 5.66 8.55 3.49
CA SER A 139 7.03 9.02 3.29
C SER A 139 7.37 8.90 1.80
N ILE A 140 7.92 9.96 1.22
CA ILE A 140 8.66 9.90 -0.04
C ILE A 140 10.13 9.75 0.34
N MET A 141 10.78 8.69 -0.11
CA MET A 141 12.16 8.39 0.29
C MET A 141 13.01 7.87 -0.87
N GLU A 142 14.32 7.92 -0.68
CA GLU A 142 15.26 7.22 -1.55
C GLU A 142 15.29 5.72 -1.25
N LEU A 143 15.74 4.92 -2.22
CA LEU A 143 16.02 3.51 -2.02
C LEU A 143 17.51 3.28 -1.82
N VAL A 144 17.84 2.44 -0.84
CA VAL A 144 19.18 1.91 -0.60
C VAL A 144 19.13 0.39 -0.62
N GLY A 145 20.28 -0.27 -0.50
CA GLY A 145 20.33 -1.75 -0.49
C GLY A 145 19.57 -2.39 0.67
N GLU A 146 19.40 -1.67 1.78
CA GLU A 146 18.58 -2.09 2.91
C GLU A 146 17.10 -1.72 2.71
N LEU A 147 16.20 -2.63 3.09
CA LEU A 147 14.75 -2.50 2.93
C LEU A 147 14.22 -1.27 3.67
N ASP A 148 13.65 -0.34 2.90
CA ASP A 148 13.00 0.89 3.36
C ASP A 148 13.80 1.72 4.37
N ALA A 149 15.14 1.66 4.29
CA ALA A 149 16.06 2.36 5.18
C ALA A 149 16.67 3.63 4.57
N GLY A 150 16.26 3.99 3.35
CA GLY A 150 16.81 5.14 2.64
C GLY A 150 16.40 6.47 3.27
N PRO A 151 17.19 7.54 3.05
CA PRO A 151 16.83 8.89 3.50
C PRO A 151 15.42 9.31 3.08
N VAL A 152 14.68 9.93 4.01
CA VAL A 152 13.34 10.47 3.78
C VAL A 152 13.45 11.87 3.19
N GLN A 153 12.72 12.10 2.09
CA GLN A 153 12.69 13.37 1.36
C GLN A 153 11.52 14.24 1.84
N LEU A 154 10.31 13.67 1.85
CA LEU A 154 9.10 14.31 2.36
C LEU A 154 8.30 13.32 3.21
N GLN A 155 7.60 13.80 4.21
CA GLN A 155 6.75 12.96 5.07
C GLN A 155 5.58 13.77 5.63
N GLU A 156 4.38 13.17 5.63
CA GLU A 156 3.18 13.80 6.19
C GLU A 156 2.35 12.75 6.96
N PRO A 157 1.81 13.10 8.14
CA PRO A 157 0.97 12.21 8.93
C PRO A 157 -0.47 12.16 8.41
N LEU A 158 -1.14 11.06 8.75
CA LEU A 158 -2.55 10.83 8.53
C LEU A 158 -3.17 10.19 9.78
N PRO A 159 -4.13 10.85 10.44
CA PRO A 159 -4.83 10.27 11.59
C PRO A 159 -5.58 8.99 11.22
N ILE A 160 -5.56 8.02 12.12
CA ILE A 160 -6.36 6.79 12.07
C ILE A 160 -7.45 6.91 13.13
N GLY A 161 -8.70 6.98 12.69
CA GLY A 161 -9.86 6.95 13.57
C GLY A 161 -10.00 5.59 14.29
N PRO A 162 -10.71 5.56 15.44
CA PRO A 162 -10.81 4.36 16.27
C PRO A 162 -11.55 3.19 15.58
N ASP A 163 -12.37 3.48 14.58
CA ASP A 163 -13.13 2.50 13.79
C ASP A 163 -12.71 2.47 12.31
N ASP A 164 -11.68 3.25 11.93
CA ASP A 164 -11.21 3.29 10.54
C ASP A 164 -10.66 1.91 10.16
N THR A 165 -11.14 1.38 9.04
CA THR A 165 -10.66 0.14 8.46
C THR A 165 -9.51 0.42 7.48
N TYR A 166 -8.81 -0.63 7.04
CA TYR A 166 -7.89 -0.50 5.90
C TYR A 166 -8.58 0.09 4.67
N GLY A 167 -9.85 -0.27 4.43
CA GLY A 167 -10.65 0.30 3.35
C GLY A 167 -10.86 1.81 3.44
N ASP A 168 -10.77 2.40 4.63
CA ASP A 168 -10.91 3.83 4.85
C ASP A 168 -9.54 4.54 4.84
N VAL A 169 -8.52 3.91 5.43
CA VAL A 169 -7.16 4.48 5.55
C VAL A 169 -6.41 4.44 4.22
N ALA A 170 -6.43 3.32 3.51
CA ALA A 170 -5.58 3.14 2.32
C ALA A 170 -5.91 4.13 1.18
N PRO A 171 -7.19 4.42 0.84
CA PRO A 171 -7.51 5.45 -0.16
C PRO A 171 -7.07 6.87 0.23
N ARG A 172 -7.14 7.22 1.52
CA ARG A 172 -6.63 8.50 2.03
C ARG A 172 -5.10 8.58 1.94
N LEU A 173 -4.40 7.46 2.14
CA LEU A 173 -2.96 7.37 1.93
C LEU A 173 -2.56 7.50 0.45
N VAL A 174 -3.35 6.95 -0.47
CA VAL A 174 -3.15 7.17 -1.92
C VAL A 174 -3.23 8.66 -2.25
N GLU A 175 -4.23 9.36 -1.69
CA GLU A 175 -4.37 10.80 -1.88
C GLU A 175 -3.17 11.57 -1.34
N LEU A 176 -2.85 11.37 -0.06
CA LEU A 176 -1.73 12.03 0.60
C LEU A 176 -0.40 11.74 -0.12
N GLY A 177 -0.16 10.49 -0.48
CA GLY A 177 1.06 10.07 -1.17
C GLY A 177 1.17 10.66 -2.57
N SER A 178 0.05 10.80 -3.29
CA SER A 178 0.04 11.48 -4.60
C SER A 178 0.34 12.97 -4.46
N THR A 179 -0.25 13.63 -3.47
CA THR A 179 0.03 15.05 -3.18
C THR A 179 1.49 15.28 -2.81
N LEU A 180 2.05 14.43 -1.95
CA LEU A 180 3.46 14.49 -1.58
C LEU A 180 4.38 14.21 -2.75
N LEU A 181 4.04 13.24 -3.59
CA LEU A 181 4.83 12.91 -4.77
C LEU A 181 4.86 14.06 -5.79
N LEU A 182 3.72 14.74 -6.01
CA LEU A 182 3.68 15.92 -6.87
C LEU A 182 4.55 17.05 -6.32
N ARG A 183 4.50 17.31 -5.00
CA ARG A 183 5.42 18.24 -4.33
C ARG A 183 6.89 17.84 -4.52
N ALA A 184 7.22 16.55 -4.35
CA ALA A 184 8.58 16.06 -4.55
C ALA A 184 9.07 16.30 -5.98
N LEU A 185 8.21 16.09 -6.99
CA LEU A 185 8.55 16.37 -8.39
C LEU A 185 8.79 17.86 -8.64
N ASP A 186 7.99 18.75 -8.05
CA ASP A 186 8.23 20.19 -8.15
C ASP A 186 9.56 20.60 -7.48
N GLU A 187 9.89 19.98 -6.34
CA GLU A 187 11.16 20.20 -5.64
C GLU A 187 12.37 19.63 -6.41
N VAL A 188 12.20 18.52 -7.14
CA VAL A 188 13.20 17.99 -8.09
C VAL A 188 13.44 18.99 -9.22
N ALA A 189 12.38 19.50 -9.88
CA ALA A 189 12.49 20.49 -10.95
C ALA A 189 13.25 21.75 -10.49
N ALA A 190 13.03 22.16 -9.24
CA ALA A 190 13.68 23.33 -8.65
C ALA A 190 15.10 23.05 -8.12
N GLY A 191 15.57 21.80 -8.08
CA GLY A 191 16.84 21.42 -7.44
C GLY A 191 16.85 21.66 -5.91
N THR A 192 15.66 21.68 -5.31
CA THR A 192 15.45 21.99 -3.89
C THR A 192 15.13 20.79 -3.02
N LEU A 193 14.79 19.63 -3.60
CA LEU A 193 14.54 18.41 -2.85
C LEU A 193 15.77 18.06 -1.99
N ARG A 194 15.54 17.73 -0.72
CA ARG A 194 16.57 17.29 0.22
C ARG A 194 16.14 15.99 0.86
N ALA A 195 17.10 15.12 1.13
CA ALA A 195 16.85 13.87 1.82
C ALA A 195 17.55 13.90 3.19
N THR A 196 16.85 13.41 4.21
CA THR A 196 17.34 13.33 5.59
C THR A 196 17.46 11.85 5.97
N PRO A 197 18.63 11.39 6.46
CA PRO A 197 18.77 10.02 6.97
C PRO A 197 17.71 9.71 8.03
N GLN A 198 17.16 8.50 7.97
CA GLN A 198 16.24 8.04 9.01
C GLN A 198 16.99 7.93 10.36
N PRO A 199 16.33 8.24 11.49
CA PRO A 199 16.92 7.97 12.80
C PRO A 199 16.96 6.46 13.08
N ASP A 200 17.93 6.03 13.90
CA ASP A 200 18.04 4.63 14.36
C ASP A 200 16.95 4.26 15.38
N GLU A 201 16.45 5.25 16.12
CA GLU A 201 15.38 5.07 17.10
C GLU A 201 14.00 5.01 16.42
N GLY A 202 13.15 4.08 16.88
CA GLY A 202 11.77 3.95 16.39
C GLY A 202 11.60 3.06 15.16
N VAL A 203 12.67 2.43 14.66
CA VAL A 203 12.61 1.47 13.55
C VAL A 203 11.72 0.28 13.93
N THR A 204 10.70 0.02 13.12
CA THR A 204 9.88 -1.21 13.20
C THR A 204 9.65 -1.78 11.81
N TYR A 205 9.34 -3.08 11.75
CA TYR A 205 9.12 -3.78 10.49
C TYR A 205 7.67 -4.23 10.34
N ALA A 206 7.07 -3.88 9.21
CA ALA A 206 5.76 -4.30 8.77
C ALA A 206 5.89 -5.57 7.92
N GLU A 207 5.96 -6.72 8.58
CA GLU A 207 5.99 -8.01 7.90
C GLU A 207 4.77 -8.21 7.02
N LYS A 208 4.96 -8.84 5.87
CA LYS A 208 3.88 -9.16 4.93
C LYS A 208 2.76 -9.94 5.63
N ILE A 209 1.51 -9.58 5.38
CA ILE A 209 0.36 -10.35 5.88
C ILE A 209 0.37 -11.76 5.29
N VAL A 210 0.34 -12.78 6.14
CA VAL A 210 0.24 -14.20 5.79
C VAL A 210 -1.13 -14.77 6.15
N ALA A 211 -1.40 -16.03 5.76
CA ALA A 211 -2.69 -16.66 6.03
C ALA A 211 -3.01 -16.78 7.52
N ALA A 212 -2.00 -17.00 8.37
CA ALA A 212 -2.14 -17.10 9.83
C ALA A 212 -2.49 -15.75 10.47
N ASP A 213 -2.05 -14.62 9.91
CA ASP A 213 -2.46 -13.29 10.38
C ASP A 213 -3.97 -13.05 10.23
N ARG A 214 -4.73 -13.94 9.57
CA ARG A 214 -6.20 -13.82 9.51
C ARG A 214 -6.87 -14.38 10.76
N ASP A 215 -6.18 -15.21 11.53
CA ASP A 215 -6.75 -15.94 12.65
C ASP A 215 -6.88 -15.00 13.86
N LEU A 216 -8.13 -14.66 14.20
CA LEU A 216 -8.44 -13.83 15.35
C LEU A 216 -8.28 -14.63 16.64
N ASP A 217 -7.48 -14.12 17.58
CA ASP A 217 -7.38 -14.67 18.93
C ASP A 217 -8.53 -14.12 19.80
N PRO A 218 -9.53 -14.94 20.18
CA PRO A 218 -10.65 -14.49 21.00
C PRO A 218 -10.26 -14.19 22.44
N THR A 219 -9.06 -14.59 22.89
CA THR A 219 -8.57 -14.36 24.26
C THR A 219 -7.83 -13.02 24.40
N ALA A 220 -7.47 -12.37 23.29
CA ALA A 220 -6.82 -11.07 23.29
C ALA A 220 -7.76 -9.96 23.83
N PRO A 221 -7.23 -8.82 24.30
CA PRO A 221 -8.06 -7.68 24.69
C PRO A 221 -8.99 -7.24 23.56
N ALA A 222 -10.21 -6.80 23.90
CA ALA A 222 -11.24 -6.43 22.93
C ALA A 222 -10.72 -5.42 21.88
N ARG A 223 -9.96 -4.41 22.29
CA ARG A 223 -9.34 -3.43 21.38
C ARG A 223 -8.39 -4.07 20.37
N VAL A 224 -7.52 -4.97 20.82
CA VAL A 224 -6.58 -5.70 19.94
C VAL A 224 -7.35 -6.53 18.91
N GLN A 225 -8.42 -7.21 19.33
CA GLN A 225 -9.28 -7.96 18.40
C GLN A 225 -9.96 -7.04 17.38
N HIS A 226 -10.45 -5.86 17.82
CA HIS A 226 -11.06 -4.89 16.94
C HIS A 226 -10.08 -4.33 15.90
N ASP A 227 -8.88 -3.93 16.35
CA ASP A 227 -7.81 -3.42 15.52
C ASP A 227 -7.34 -4.45 14.48
N HIS A 228 -7.26 -5.72 14.88
CA HIS A 228 -6.99 -6.84 13.98
C HIS A 228 -8.06 -6.97 12.88
N VAL A 229 -9.35 -6.95 13.25
CA VAL A 229 -10.44 -7.04 12.27
C VAL A 229 -10.42 -5.86 11.30
N ARG A 230 -10.33 -4.62 11.80
CA ARG A 230 -10.42 -3.43 10.95
C ARG A 230 -9.19 -3.26 10.04
N ALA A 231 -8.01 -3.72 10.47
CA ALA A 231 -6.80 -3.73 9.64
C ALA A 231 -6.90 -4.63 8.40
N LEU A 232 -7.71 -5.68 8.47
CA LEU A 232 -7.87 -6.64 7.37
C LEU A 232 -9.15 -6.41 6.56
N ALA A 233 -10.03 -5.51 7.02
CA ALA A 233 -11.31 -5.21 6.37
C ALA A 233 -11.16 -4.09 5.32
N PRO A 234 -11.83 -4.18 4.15
CA PRO A 234 -12.68 -5.30 3.69
C PRO A 234 -11.90 -6.37 2.91
N HIS A 235 -10.58 -6.22 2.72
CA HIS A 235 -9.83 -6.89 1.67
C HIS A 235 -9.34 -8.32 2.03
N ILE A 236 -8.53 -8.50 3.08
CA ILE A 236 -8.01 -9.82 3.50
C ILE A 236 -9.04 -10.58 4.36
N GLY A 237 -9.68 -9.87 5.29
CA GLY A 237 -10.67 -10.39 6.23
C GLY A 237 -10.11 -11.30 7.32
N ALA A 238 -10.40 -10.95 8.57
CA ALA A 238 -10.15 -11.78 9.74
C ALA A 238 -11.13 -12.97 9.82
N ARG A 239 -10.78 -14.01 10.57
CA ARG A 239 -11.60 -15.20 10.77
C ARG A 239 -11.37 -15.79 12.16
N LEU A 240 -12.40 -16.39 12.72
CA LEU A 240 -12.40 -17.04 14.03
C LEU A 240 -12.58 -18.55 13.85
N LEU A 241 -11.67 -19.35 14.40
CA LEU A 241 -11.81 -20.81 14.44
C LEU A 241 -12.98 -21.18 15.36
N GLN A 242 -13.84 -22.08 14.91
CA GLN A 242 -14.99 -22.60 15.65
C GLN A 242 -14.68 -24.00 16.19
N ASP A 243 -15.46 -24.45 17.19
CA ASP A 243 -15.30 -25.77 17.82
C ASP A 243 -15.43 -26.95 16.85
N ASP A 244 -16.19 -26.76 15.76
CA ASP A 244 -16.37 -27.76 14.69
C ASP A 244 -15.21 -27.78 13.67
N GLY A 245 -14.14 -27.03 13.92
CA GLY A 245 -12.97 -26.90 13.04
C GLY A 245 -13.17 -25.99 11.83
N THR A 246 -14.34 -25.36 11.69
CA THR A 246 -14.61 -24.40 10.61
C THR A 246 -14.19 -22.98 10.99
N TYR A 247 -14.04 -22.10 9.99
CA TYR A 247 -13.73 -20.69 10.21
C TYR A 247 -14.95 -19.80 9.98
N LEU A 248 -15.30 -18.98 10.95
CA LEU A 248 -16.26 -17.89 10.80
C LEU A 248 -15.51 -16.62 10.38
N GLY A 249 -15.77 -16.08 9.18
CA GLY A 249 -15.19 -14.80 8.79
C GLY A 249 -15.75 -13.66 9.66
N ILE A 250 -14.87 -12.82 10.21
CA ILE A 250 -15.25 -11.65 11.01
C ILE A 250 -15.02 -10.41 10.15
N ARG A 251 -16.11 -9.73 9.77
CA ARG A 251 -16.08 -8.65 8.78
C ARG A 251 -16.14 -7.26 9.39
N ARG A 252 -16.90 -7.12 10.47
CA ARG A 252 -17.06 -5.85 11.18
C ARG A 252 -17.28 -6.10 12.65
N THR A 253 -16.60 -5.31 13.47
CA THR A 253 -16.76 -5.28 14.93
C THR A 253 -16.92 -3.84 15.40
N ARG A 254 -17.33 -3.67 16.65
CA ARG A 254 -17.20 -2.42 17.40
C ARG A 254 -16.81 -2.72 18.83
N ILE A 255 -16.38 -1.71 19.55
CA ILE A 255 -16.18 -1.80 21.00
C ILE A 255 -17.36 -1.13 21.68
N ALA A 256 -18.03 -1.87 22.54
CA ALA A 256 -19.20 -1.43 23.28
C ALA A 256 -18.81 -0.45 24.41
N ASP A 257 -19.81 0.20 24.99
CA ASP A 257 -19.62 1.17 26.08
C ASP A 257 -19.00 0.54 27.34
N ASP A 258 -19.19 -0.76 27.54
CA ASP A 258 -18.58 -1.55 28.61
C ASP A 258 -17.16 -2.05 28.29
N GLY A 259 -16.63 -1.70 27.12
CA GLY A 259 -15.31 -2.08 26.64
C GLY A 259 -15.24 -3.46 25.99
N SER A 260 -16.36 -4.19 25.89
CA SER A 260 -16.40 -5.50 25.23
C SER A 260 -16.37 -5.42 23.71
N LEU A 261 -15.91 -6.48 23.05
CA LEU A 261 -15.95 -6.60 21.59
C LEU A 261 -17.33 -7.10 21.16
N GLU A 262 -18.00 -6.33 20.31
CA GLU A 262 -19.21 -6.76 19.63
C GLU A 262 -18.94 -7.12 18.18
N LEU A 263 -19.38 -8.31 17.76
CA LEU A 263 -19.40 -8.71 16.37
C LEU A 263 -20.66 -8.15 15.69
N LEU A 264 -20.48 -7.40 14.61
CA LEU A 264 -21.59 -6.77 13.87
C LEU A 264 -21.92 -7.55 12.60
N GLU A 265 -20.90 -7.90 11.82
CA GLU A 265 -21.04 -8.62 10.56
C GLU A 265 -20.06 -9.78 10.48
N VAL A 266 -20.59 -10.95 10.10
CA VAL A 266 -19.83 -12.20 9.96
C VAL A 266 -20.12 -12.87 8.62
N GLN A 267 -19.23 -13.76 8.21
CA GLN A 267 -19.35 -14.54 6.98
C GLN A 267 -19.11 -16.03 7.27
N PRO A 268 -20.19 -16.83 7.42
CA PRO A 268 -20.05 -18.28 7.59
C PRO A 268 -19.48 -18.95 6.33
N PRO A 269 -18.84 -20.13 6.47
CA PRO A 269 -18.32 -20.89 5.33
C PRO A 269 -19.38 -21.12 4.25
N GLY A 270 -19.04 -20.76 3.00
CA GLY A 270 -19.93 -20.96 1.85
C GLY A 270 -21.17 -20.06 1.79
N LYS A 271 -21.31 -19.08 2.69
CA LYS A 271 -22.42 -18.12 2.71
C LYS A 271 -21.95 -16.69 2.40
N GLY A 272 -22.90 -15.84 2.05
CA GLY A 272 -22.68 -14.39 2.00
C GLY A 272 -22.53 -13.79 3.40
N PRO A 273 -21.99 -12.56 3.51
CA PRO A 273 -21.98 -11.80 4.76
C PRO A 273 -23.40 -11.62 5.34
N MET A 274 -23.51 -11.61 6.66
CA MET A 274 -24.76 -11.40 7.38
C MET A 274 -24.51 -10.74 8.74
N SER A 275 -25.56 -10.18 9.34
CA SER A 275 -25.46 -9.68 10.71
C SER A 275 -25.12 -10.81 11.68
N TYR A 276 -24.36 -10.51 12.72
CA TYR A 276 -24.08 -11.52 13.76
C TYR A 276 -25.35 -12.00 14.47
N ALA A 277 -26.35 -11.13 14.62
CA ALA A 277 -27.64 -11.49 15.19
C ALA A 277 -28.41 -12.52 14.34
N ASP A 278 -28.41 -12.37 13.00
CA ASP A 278 -29.00 -13.35 12.08
C ASP A 278 -28.27 -14.70 12.14
N TYR A 279 -26.93 -14.64 12.23
CA TYR A 279 -26.11 -15.84 12.37
C TYR A 279 -26.47 -16.64 13.64
N LEU A 280 -26.62 -15.97 14.79
CA LEU A 280 -27.01 -16.60 16.05
C LEU A 280 -28.41 -17.22 15.99
N ARG A 281 -29.39 -16.52 15.40
CA ARG A 281 -30.75 -17.07 15.18
C ARG A 281 -30.72 -18.35 14.36
N GLY A 282 -29.89 -18.39 13.32
CA GLY A 282 -29.72 -19.57 12.47
C GLY A 282 -28.99 -20.75 13.15
N LYS A 283 -28.14 -20.49 14.15
CA LYS A 283 -27.49 -21.52 14.97
C LYS A 283 -28.43 -22.09 16.03
N ALA A 284 -29.22 -21.26 16.70
CA ALA A 284 -30.13 -21.68 17.77
C ALA A 284 -31.32 -22.53 17.29
N GLY A 285 -31.66 -22.46 15.99
CA GLY A 285 -32.70 -23.29 15.36
C GLY A 285 -32.23 -24.64 14.84
N ARG A 286 -30.99 -25.06 15.13
CA ARG A 286 -30.39 -26.36 14.75
C ARG A 286 -30.04 -27.16 15.99
#